data_AF-A0A845Q771-F1
#
_entry.id   AF-A0A845Q771-F1
#
_cell.length_a   1.000
_cell.length_b   1.000
_cell.length_c   1.000
_cell.angle_alpha   90.00
_cell.angle_beta   90.00
_cell.angle_gamma   90.00
#
_symmetry.space_group_name_H-M   'P 1'
#
loop_
_entity.id
_entity.type
_entity.pdbx_description
1 polymer ?
#
loop_
_entity_poly.entity_id
_entity_poly.type
_entity_poly.pdbx_seq_one_letter_code
_entity_poly.pdbx_strand_id
1 'polypeptide(L)'
;MTDPKTEAATPSAGQPGNQPANVATTRPRGYFAIGAERISKTGNMGNLVRSAHAFGASFFFTVDAHYRLKGAHSDTSDAGSNIPFYDWETVGDVMLPKGCDLVGVELMDESIDLPSFYHPKRAAYVLGPEAGSLSDEMRERCTSFIRIPTAFCINVAMAGAIVMYDRVKTLGNFPPRPTSSIAMPEASNLLPDGSYAGLRHGSGDRRATASPSYRERAARVRERRSAAKERP
;
A
#
# COMPACT_ATOMS: atom_id res chain seq x y z
N MET A 1 -60.24 56.63 -20.83
CA MET A 1 -60.01 56.01 -22.15
C MET A 1 -58.51 55.78 -22.23
N THR A 2 -57.90 54.62 -22.05
CA THR A 2 -58.28 53.19 -22.08
C THR A 2 -57.14 52.41 -21.41
N ASP A 3 -57.44 51.27 -20.77
CA ASP A 3 -56.48 50.26 -20.24
C ASP A 3 -55.58 49.62 -21.34
N PRO A 4 -54.81 48.54 -21.07
CA PRO A 4 -53.54 48.46 -20.34
C PRO A 4 -52.47 47.73 -21.20
N LYS A 5 -51.22 47.58 -20.73
CA LYS A 5 -50.42 46.36 -21.00
C LYS A 5 -49.26 46.22 -20.03
N THR A 6 -49.53 45.44 -19.00
CA THR A 6 -48.58 44.64 -18.24
C THR A 6 -47.88 43.67 -19.19
N GLU A 7 -46.54 43.70 -19.27
CA GLU A 7 -45.78 42.61 -19.88
C GLU A 7 -45.05 41.87 -18.75
N ALA A 8 -45.57 40.67 -18.47
CA ALA A 8 -45.09 39.76 -17.46
C ALA A 8 -43.78 39.12 -17.92
N ALA A 9 -42.76 39.16 -17.06
CA ALA A 9 -41.57 38.34 -17.20
C ALA A 9 -41.94 36.86 -17.01
N THR A 10 -41.82 36.07 -18.07
CA THR A 10 -41.88 34.61 -18.00
C THR A 10 -40.58 34.07 -17.39
N PRO A 11 -40.61 33.24 -16.34
CA PRO A 11 -39.43 32.53 -15.88
C PRO A 11 -39.21 31.29 -16.76
N SER A 12 -38.06 31.20 -17.44
CA SER A 12 -37.65 29.96 -18.09
C SER A 12 -37.01 29.03 -17.05
N ALA A 13 -37.67 27.89 -16.84
CA ALA A 13 -37.23 26.82 -15.98
C ALA A 13 -36.09 26.00 -16.61
N GLY A 14 -35.04 25.76 -15.82
CA GLY A 14 -34.35 24.48 -15.73
C GLY A 14 -33.51 23.98 -16.91
N GLN A 15 -32.20 24.15 -16.80
CA GLN A 15 -31.30 22.99 -16.87
C GLN A 15 -30.33 23.06 -15.69
N PRO A 16 -30.39 22.15 -14.71
CA PRO A 16 -29.32 22.05 -13.73
C PRO A 16 -28.07 21.63 -14.50
N GLY A 17 -27.10 22.55 -14.55
CA GLY A 17 -25.78 22.26 -15.08
C GLY A 17 -25.26 20.98 -14.43
N ASN A 18 -24.87 20.04 -15.28
CA ASN A 18 -24.23 18.79 -14.93
C ASN A 18 -22.87 19.09 -14.28
N GLN A 19 -22.90 19.55 -13.02
CA GLN A 19 -21.73 19.49 -12.15
C GLN A 19 -21.41 18.01 -11.98
N PRO A 20 -20.20 17.54 -12.35
CA PRO A 20 -19.85 16.16 -12.12
C PRO A 20 -20.00 15.90 -10.62
N ALA A 21 -20.98 15.06 -10.28
CA ALA A 21 -21.24 14.63 -8.92
C ALA A 21 -19.91 14.18 -8.31
N ASN A 22 -19.55 14.74 -7.15
CA ASN A 22 -18.36 14.41 -6.36
C ASN A 22 -17.92 12.96 -6.60
N VAL A 23 -16.93 12.77 -7.49
CA VAL A 23 -16.33 11.48 -7.75
C VAL A 23 -15.49 11.20 -6.51
N ALA A 24 -16.08 10.51 -5.53
CA ALA A 24 -15.34 10.02 -4.38
C ALA A 24 -14.23 9.09 -4.91
N THR A 25 -13.00 9.57 -4.94
CA THR A 25 -11.84 8.78 -5.33
C THR A 25 -11.65 7.70 -4.26
N THR A 26 -12.02 6.46 -4.57
CA THR A 26 -11.87 5.37 -3.60
C THR A 26 -10.44 4.84 -3.68
N ARG A 27 -9.48 5.59 -3.13
CA ARG A 27 -8.26 4.93 -2.64
C ARG A 27 -8.72 3.81 -1.70
N PRO A 28 -8.12 2.60 -1.79
CA PRO A 28 -8.40 1.53 -0.85
C PRO A 28 -8.33 2.08 0.58
N ARG A 29 -9.38 1.84 1.39
CA ARG A 29 -9.42 2.41 2.75
C ARG A 29 -8.19 1.98 3.54
N GLY A 30 -7.46 2.94 4.09
CA GLY A 30 -6.25 2.71 4.87
C GLY A 30 -5.04 3.39 4.25
N TYR A 31 -3.83 2.91 4.59
CA TYR A 31 -2.58 3.40 4.04
C TYR A 31 -1.55 2.29 4.01
N PHE A 32 -0.47 2.50 3.27
CA PHE A 32 0.73 1.71 3.46
C PHE A 32 1.99 2.53 3.34
N ALA A 33 3.05 2.01 3.93
CA ALA A 33 4.40 2.49 3.77
C ALA A 33 5.31 1.33 3.37
N ILE A 34 6.47 1.66 2.83
CA ILE A 34 7.51 0.69 2.52
C ILE A 34 8.85 1.24 2.95
N GLY A 35 9.71 0.37 3.43
CA GLY A 35 11.04 0.76 3.85
C GLY A 35 12.03 -0.39 3.80
N ALA A 36 13.29 -0.07 4.04
CA ALA A 36 14.37 -1.05 4.01
C ALA A 36 15.28 -0.89 5.23
N GLU A 37 15.64 -2.02 5.82
CA GLU A 37 16.63 -2.12 6.88
C GLU A 37 18.01 -2.39 6.25
N ARG A 38 19.05 -1.67 6.70
CA ARG A 38 20.45 -1.91 6.31
C ARG A 38 20.73 -1.93 4.81
N ILE A 39 19.92 -1.19 4.06
CA ILE A 39 20.11 -1.02 2.62
C ILE A 39 21.39 -0.23 2.32
N SER A 40 22.16 -0.72 1.37
CA SER A 40 23.52 -0.22 1.09
C SER A 40 23.69 0.31 -0.34
N LYS A 41 22.90 -0.17 -1.31
CA LYS A 41 23.02 0.24 -2.72
C LYS A 41 22.04 1.37 -3.02
N THR A 42 22.59 2.54 -3.36
CA THR A 42 21.82 3.73 -3.74
C THR A 42 20.85 3.48 -4.89
N GLY A 43 21.21 2.64 -5.87
CA GLY A 43 20.32 2.28 -6.98
C GLY A 43 19.07 1.49 -6.53
N ASN A 44 19.19 0.61 -5.55
CA ASN A 44 18.03 -0.10 -5.00
C ASN A 44 17.12 0.86 -4.22
N MET A 45 17.72 1.76 -3.44
CA MET A 45 17.00 2.79 -2.72
C MET A 45 16.17 3.67 -3.67
N GLY A 46 16.82 4.24 -4.70
CA GLY A 46 16.14 5.10 -5.67
C GLY A 46 14.98 4.38 -6.37
N ASN A 47 15.16 3.12 -6.75
CA ASN A 47 14.10 2.32 -7.36
C ASN A 47 12.95 2.02 -6.39
N LEU A 48 13.24 1.77 -5.11
CA LEU A 48 12.23 1.57 -4.07
C LEU A 48 11.41 2.84 -3.83
N VAL A 49 12.06 3.99 -3.65
CA VAL A 49 11.39 5.29 -3.44
C VAL A 49 10.52 5.65 -4.64
N ARG A 50 11.04 5.46 -5.87
CA ARG A 50 10.28 5.69 -7.11
C ARG A 50 9.04 4.80 -7.20
N SER A 51 9.20 3.51 -6.89
CA SER A 51 8.10 2.55 -6.90
C SER A 51 7.08 2.87 -5.81
N ALA A 52 7.54 3.28 -4.62
CA ALA A 52 6.69 3.70 -3.51
C ALA A 52 5.80 4.89 -3.90
N HIS A 53 6.38 5.90 -4.55
CA HIS A 53 5.61 7.01 -5.10
C HIS A 53 4.60 6.54 -6.16
N ALA A 54 5.04 5.72 -7.12
CA ALA A 54 4.18 5.23 -8.21
C ALA A 54 2.98 4.39 -7.72
N PHE A 55 3.15 3.58 -6.68
CA PHE A 55 2.07 2.78 -6.10
C PHE A 55 1.27 3.50 -5.01
N GLY A 56 1.58 4.76 -4.72
CA GLY A 56 0.83 5.58 -3.77
C GLY A 56 1.10 5.24 -2.30
N ALA A 57 2.33 4.84 -1.97
CA ALA A 57 2.78 4.72 -0.58
C ALA A 57 2.62 6.07 0.13
N SER A 58 2.23 6.03 1.40
CA SER A 58 2.01 7.23 2.22
C SER A 58 3.30 7.80 2.78
N PHE A 59 4.31 6.97 2.95
CA PHE A 59 5.68 7.37 3.26
C PHE A 59 6.64 6.24 2.91
N PHE A 60 7.90 6.61 2.78
CA PHE A 60 9.04 5.69 2.70
C PHE A 60 9.86 5.79 3.99
N PHE A 61 10.53 4.71 4.39
CA PHE A 61 11.44 4.77 5.53
C PHE A 61 12.70 3.91 5.37
N THR A 62 13.74 4.29 6.10
CA THR A 62 14.97 3.52 6.28
C THR A 62 15.20 3.23 7.75
N VAL A 63 15.90 2.13 8.00
CA VAL A 63 16.43 1.78 9.32
C VAL A 63 17.89 1.35 9.15
N ASP A 64 18.82 2.01 9.84
CA ASP A 64 20.27 1.74 9.78
C ASP A 64 20.80 1.71 8.32
N ALA A 65 20.43 2.69 7.49
CA ALA A 65 20.84 2.69 6.08
C ALA A 65 22.35 2.96 5.94
N HIS A 66 23.05 2.08 5.21
CA HIS A 66 24.50 2.17 5.01
C HIS A 66 24.88 2.95 3.75
N TYR A 67 24.39 4.18 3.64
CA TYR A 67 24.80 5.06 2.55
C TYR A 67 26.08 5.81 2.92
N ARG A 68 27.08 5.82 2.03
CA ARG A 68 28.22 6.75 2.18
C ARG A 68 27.67 8.16 1.97
N LEU A 69 27.46 8.89 3.06
CA LEU A 69 27.19 10.34 3.12
C LEU A 69 28.39 11.17 2.59
N LYS A 70 28.82 10.91 1.37
CA LYS A 70 29.65 11.85 0.59
C LYS A 70 28.81 12.32 -0.59
N GLY A 71 27.94 13.30 -0.31
CA GLY A 71 27.28 14.09 -1.35
C GLY A 71 25.86 13.69 -1.73
N ALA A 72 25.19 12.76 -1.05
CA ALA A 72 23.83 12.30 -1.42
C ALA A 72 22.67 13.29 -1.13
N HIS A 73 22.95 14.60 -1.15
CA HIS A 73 21.98 15.60 -1.60
C HIS A 73 21.99 15.77 -3.14
N SER A 74 22.97 15.19 -3.85
CA SER A 74 22.97 14.97 -5.30
C SER A 74 22.77 13.47 -5.52
N ASP A 75 21.69 12.92 -6.09
CA ASP A 75 21.14 13.20 -7.41
C ASP A 75 19.74 12.51 -7.58
N THR A 76 19.04 12.21 -6.48
CA THR A 76 17.66 11.70 -6.51
C THR A 76 16.62 12.80 -6.33
N SER A 77 17.08 14.05 -6.40
CA SER A 77 16.30 15.27 -6.16
C SER A 77 15.82 15.94 -7.45
N ASP A 78 16.17 15.46 -8.64
CA ASP A 78 15.69 16.11 -9.87
C ASP A 78 14.38 15.46 -10.35
N ALA A 79 13.29 15.99 -9.77
CA ALA A 79 11.89 15.84 -10.16
C ALA A 79 11.26 14.43 -10.06
N GLY A 80 10.60 14.13 -8.92
CA GLY A 80 9.50 13.15 -8.99
C GLY A 80 9.03 12.41 -7.73
N SER A 81 9.56 12.66 -6.53
CA SER A 81 9.17 11.89 -5.33
C SER A 81 8.69 12.81 -4.20
N ASN A 82 7.40 13.14 -4.21
CA ASN A 82 6.73 13.92 -3.15
C ASN A 82 6.30 13.05 -1.94
N ILE A 83 6.83 11.84 -1.75
CA ILE A 83 6.48 11.01 -0.59
C ILE A 83 7.33 11.40 0.62
N PRO A 84 6.74 11.53 1.83
CA PRO A 84 7.50 11.70 3.07
C PRO A 84 8.53 10.58 3.24
N PHE A 85 9.73 10.95 3.69
CA PHE A 85 10.86 10.05 3.91
C PHE A 85 11.27 10.12 5.39
N TYR A 86 11.33 8.97 6.05
CA TYR A 86 11.78 8.84 7.44
C TYR A 86 13.09 8.04 7.48
N ASP A 87 14.09 8.55 8.19
CA ASP A 87 15.36 7.87 8.37
C ASP A 87 15.58 7.61 9.85
N TRP A 88 15.64 6.33 10.22
CA TRP A 88 15.87 5.90 11.59
C TRP A 88 17.24 5.24 11.72
N GLU A 89 17.97 5.62 12.75
CA GLU A 89 19.31 5.07 13.00
C GLU A 89 19.20 3.63 13.50
N THR A 90 18.26 3.35 14.39
CA THR A 90 18.07 2.00 14.95
C THR A 90 16.65 1.49 14.73
N VAL A 91 16.50 0.17 14.78
CA VAL A 91 15.18 -0.47 14.81
C VAL A 91 14.38 0.07 16.01
N GLY A 92 15.06 0.35 17.13
CA GLY A 92 14.65 1.15 18.29
C GLY A 92 13.67 2.27 17.99
N ASP A 93 14.10 3.14 17.06
CA ASP A 93 13.52 4.45 16.77
C ASP A 93 12.32 4.40 15.83
N VAL A 94 11.98 3.21 15.31
CA VAL A 94 10.89 3.02 14.36
C VAL A 94 9.55 3.37 15.01
N MET A 95 8.97 4.48 14.57
CA MET A 95 7.70 5.01 15.04
C MET A 95 6.64 4.94 13.93
N LEU A 96 5.73 3.96 14.03
CA LEU A 96 4.63 3.78 13.09
C LEU A 96 3.29 4.28 13.68
N PRO A 97 2.35 4.77 12.85
CA PRO A 97 1.06 5.21 13.36
C PRO A 97 0.29 4.08 14.09
N LYS A 98 -0.40 4.41 15.19
CA LYS A 98 -1.04 3.44 16.09
C LYS A 98 -1.92 2.40 15.38
N GLY A 99 -1.54 1.13 15.36
CA GLY A 99 -2.31 0.07 14.65
C GLY A 99 -1.87 -0.15 13.20
N CYS A 100 -0.67 0.30 12.86
CA CYS A 100 0.07 -0.14 11.69
C CYS A 100 0.67 -1.53 11.96
N ASP A 101 0.39 -2.48 11.09
CA ASP A 101 1.07 -3.78 11.11
C ASP A 101 2.39 -3.66 10.34
N LEU A 102 3.51 -3.97 11.01
CA LEU A 102 4.81 -4.08 10.35
C LEU A 102 4.93 -5.48 9.75
N VAL A 103 5.20 -5.58 8.45
CA VAL A 103 5.24 -6.82 7.68
C VAL A 103 6.64 -6.98 7.08
N GLY A 104 7.36 -8.03 7.47
CA GLY A 104 8.67 -8.35 6.92
C GLY A 104 8.54 -9.00 5.54
N VAL A 105 9.33 -8.55 4.57
CA VAL A 105 9.45 -9.17 3.25
C VAL A 105 10.73 -9.99 3.22
N GLU A 106 10.60 -11.29 3.48
CA GLU A 106 11.73 -12.18 3.71
C GLU A 106 11.43 -13.61 3.20
N LEU A 107 12.43 -14.23 2.57
CA LEU A 107 12.38 -15.63 2.15
C LEU A 107 12.77 -16.54 3.33
N MET A 108 11.76 -16.93 4.11
CA MET A 108 11.87 -17.86 5.25
C MET A 108 10.76 -18.91 5.20
N ASP A 109 10.92 -20.01 5.93
CA ASP A 109 9.97 -21.13 5.90
C ASP A 109 8.61 -20.77 6.49
N GLU A 110 8.58 -19.87 7.48
CA GLU A 110 7.35 -19.41 8.13
C GLU A 110 6.66 -18.26 7.37
N SER A 111 7.27 -17.77 6.28
CA SER A 111 6.68 -16.70 5.46
C SER A 111 5.45 -17.19 4.72
N ILE A 112 4.43 -16.33 4.70
CA ILE A 112 3.22 -16.54 3.91
C ILE A 112 3.52 -16.19 2.45
N ASP A 113 3.12 -17.05 1.52
CA ASP A 113 3.23 -16.75 0.10
C ASP A 113 2.39 -15.51 -0.25
N LEU A 114 3.03 -14.50 -0.86
CA LEU A 114 2.43 -13.21 -1.17
C LEU A 114 1.05 -13.33 -1.86
N PRO A 115 0.83 -14.20 -2.87
CA PRO A 115 -0.49 -14.33 -3.51
C PRO A 115 -1.62 -14.79 -2.57
N SER A 116 -1.28 -15.40 -1.43
CA SER A 116 -2.24 -15.88 -0.41
C SER A 116 -2.31 -14.95 0.81
N PHE A 117 -1.50 -13.90 0.85
CA PHE A 117 -1.38 -13.03 2.01
C PHE A 117 -2.55 -12.04 2.11
N TYR A 118 -3.11 -11.89 3.31
CA TYR A 118 -4.07 -10.82 3.59
C TYR A 118 -3.32 -9.53 3.92
N HIS A 119 -3.36 -8.56 3.00
CA HIS A 119 -2.77 -7.26 3.23
C HIS A 119 -3.53 -6.45 4.29
N PRO A 120 -2.89 -6.06 5.42
CA PRO A 120 -3.53 -5.22 6.41
C PRO A 120 -3.91 -3.86 5.83
N LYS A 121 -5.05 -3.30 6.24
CA LYS A 121 -5.48 -1.96 5.79
C LYS A 121 -4.45 -0.87 6.11
N ARG A 122 -3.66 -1.06 7.17
CA ARG A 122 -2.64 -0.13 7.64
C ARG A 122 -1.35 -0.92 7.83
N ALA A 123 -0.47 -0.86 6.85
CA ALA A 123 0.72 -1.70 6.81
C ALA A 123 1.99 -0.88 6.57
N ALA A 124 3.08 -1.27 7.21
CA ALA A 124 4.42 -0.88 6.81
C ALA A 124 5.14 -2.14 6.37
N TYR A 125 5.63 -2.19 5.14
CA TYR A 125 6.43 -3.32 4.65
C TYR A 125 7.91 -2.98 4.83
N VAL A 126 8.67 -3.89 5.43
CA VAL A 126 10.12 -3.72 5.61
C VAL A 126 10.86 -4.82 4.86
N LEU A 127 11.84 -4.40 4.05
CA LEU A 127 12.73 -5.29 3.34
C LEU A 127 14.09 -5.35 4.03
N GLY A 128 14.73 -6.52 3.98
CA GLY A 128 16.10 -6.69 4.47
C GLY A 128 17.17 -6.07 3.57
N PRO A 129 18.45 -6.16 3.99
CA PRO A 129 19.58 -5.68 3.21
C PRO A 129 19.77 -6.48 1.91
N GLU A 130 20.58 -5.96 0.98
CA GLU A 130 20.88 -6.68 -0.28
C GLU A 130 21.58 -8.02 -0.06
N ALA A 131 22.31 -8.14 1.04
CA ALA A 131 23.00 -9.35 1.46
C ALA A 131 22.69 -9.59 2.93
N GLY A 132 22.07 -10.74 3.22
CA GLY A 132 21.64 -11.12 4.55
C GLY A 132 20.12 -11.06 4.70
N SER A 133 19.69 -11.02 5.95
CA SER A 133 18.27 -11.06 6.35
C SER A 133 17.93 -9.88 7.23
N LEU A 134 16.64 -9.67 7.50
CA LEU A 134 16.21 -8.73 8.53
C LEU A 134 16.88 -9.10 9.87
N SER A 135 17.26 -8.09 10.65
CA SER A 135 17.83 -8.34 11.99
C SER A 135 16.81 -9.07 12.88
N ASP A 136 17.29 -9.78 13.90
CA ASP A 136 16.39 -10.38 14.90
C ASP A 136 15.49 -9.31 15.52
N GLU A 137 16.03 -8.13 15.82
CA GLU A 137 15.25 -7.01 16.39
C GLU A 137 14.13 -6.55 15.45
N MET A 138 14.40 -6.44 14.15
CA MET A 138 13.39 -6.08 13.17
C MET A 138 12.35 -7.20 13.00
N ARG A 139 12.80 -8.47 13.03
CA ARG A 139 11.92 -9.64 12.96
C ARG A 139 10.98 -9.71 14.16
N GLU A 140 11.44 -9.39 15.36
CA GLU A 140 10.63 -9.36 16.58
C GLU A 140 9.51 -8.30 16.54
N ARG A 141 9.72 -7.18 15.83
CA ARG A 141 8.68 -6.16 15.63
C ARG A 141 7.67 -6.53 14.56
N CYS A 142 8.06 -7.37 13.59
CA CYS A 142 7.18 -7.77 12.51
C CYS A 142 5.99 -8.59 13.05
N THR A 143 4.79 -8.23 12.58
CA THR A 143 3.53 -8.94 12.89
C THR A 143 3.36 -10.20 12.05
N SER A 144 3.96 -10.22 10.86
CA SER A 144 3.91 -11.31 9.90
C SER A 144 5.07 -11.19 8.92
N PHE A 145 5.43 -12.31 8.30
CA PHE A 145 6.39 -12.36 7.21
C PHE A 145 5.72 -12.84 5.92
N ILE A 146 6.14 -12.25 4.82
CA ILE A 146 5.69 -12.62 3.48
C ILE A 146 6.89 -12.95 2.59
N ARG A 147 6.70 -13.89 1.68
CA ARG A 147 7.66 -14.20 0.63
C ARG A 147 7.02 -14.15 -0.74
N ILE A 148 7.80 -13.77 -1.74
CA ILE A 148 7.42 -13.94 -3.13
C ILE A 148 7.81 -15.39 -3.50
N PRO A 149 6.91 -16.20 -4.07
CA PRO A 149 7.18 -17.61 -4.35
C PRO A 149 8.12 -17.76 -5.55
N THR A 150 9.41 -17.48 -5.35
CA THR A 150 10.51 -17.65 -6.29
C THR A 150 11.48 -18.72 -5.79
N ALA A 151 12.27 -19.31 -6.70
CA ALA A 151 13.26 -20.33 -6.34
C ALA A 151 14.44 -19.78 -5.51
N PHE A 152 14.73 -18.48 -5.63
CA PHE A 152 15.81 -17.78 -4.92
C PHE A 152 15.40 -16.34 -4.60
N CYS A 153 16.17 -15.68 -3.73
CA CYS A 153 15.95 -14.27 -3.41
C CYS A 153 16.17 -13.39 -4.64
N ILE A 154 15.22 -12.49 -4.90
CA ILE A 154 15.30 -11.53 -5.99
C ILE A 154 15.84 -10.20 -5.48
N ASN A 155 16.17 -9.29 -6.40
CA ASN A 155 16.60 -7.93 -6.06
C ASN A 155 15.59 -7.25 -5.09
N VAL A 156 16.11 -6.59 -4.05
CA VAL A 156 15.29 -5.95 -3.00
C VAL A 156 14.29 -4.92 -3.55
N ALA A 157 14.70 -4.09 -4.52
CA ALA A 157 13.80 -3.12 -5.13
C ALA A 157 12.70 -3.78 -5.95
N MET A 158 13.04 -4.87 -6.65
CA MET A 158 12.06 -5.70 -7.37
C MET A 158 11.07 -6.36 -6.40
N ALA A 159 11.55 -6.90 -5.28
CA ALA A 159 10.68 -7.47 -4.25
C ALA A 159 9.70 -6.43 -3.71
N GLY A 160 10.19 -5.23 -3.40
CA GLY A 160 9.35 -4.12 -2.95
C GLY A 160 8.28 -3.76 -3.99
N ALA A 161 8.66 -3.62 -5.27
CA ALA A 161 7.70 -3.32 -6.34
C ALA A 161 6.63 -4.42 -6.50
N ILE A 162 7.00 -5.70 -6.41
CA ILE A 162 6.05 -6.82 -6.49
C ILE A 162 5.07 -6.80 -5.31
N VAL A 163 5.55 -6.58 -4.09
CA VAL A 163 4.70 -6.49 -2.88
C VAL A 163 3.71 -5.32 -3.00
N MET A 164 4.19 -4.15 -3.44
CA MET A 164 3.32 -2.98 -3.62
C MET A 164 2.29 -3.20 -4.73
N TYR A 165 2.69 -3.76 -5.86
CA TYR A 165 1.78 -4.10 -6.94
C TYR A 165 0.71 -5.10 -6.48
N ASP A 166 1.11 -6.16 -5.78
CA ASP A 166 0.14 -7.14 -5.28
C ASP A 166 -0.83 -6.52 -4.29
N ARG A 167 -0.35 -5.63 -3.40
CA ARG A 167 -1.22 -4.87 -2.51
C ARG A 167 -2.23 -4.03 -3.27
N VAL A 168 -1.76 -3.23 -4.23
CA VAL A 168 -2.63 -2.36 -5.04
C VAL A 168 -3.65 -3.21 -5.78
N LYS A 169 -3.23 -4.30 -6.44
CA LYS A 169 -4.11 -5.24 -7.14
C LYS A 169 -5.16 -5.86 -6.22
N THR A 170 -4.76 -6.27 -5.02
CA THR A 170 -5.60 -7.00 -4.06
C THR A 170 -6.60 -6.10 -3.33
N LEU A 171 -6.21 -4.87 -2.99
CA LEU A 171 -7.07 -3.92 -2.26
C LEU A 171 -7.76 -2.90 -3.18
N GLY A 172 -7.29 -2.79 -4.43
CA GLY A 172 -7.84 -1.90 -5.44
C GLY A 172 -9.17 -2.41 -6.00
N ASN A 173 -9.99 -1.47 -6.45
CA ASN A 173 -11.29 -1.77 -7.05
C ASN A 173 -11.17 -1.94 -8.58
N PHE A 174 -10.31 -2.86 -8.99
CA PHE A 174 -10.11 -3.19 -10.40
C PHE A 174 -11.32 -3.98 -10.94
N PRO A 175 -11.69 -3.80 -12.21
CA PRO A 175 -12.65 -4.68 -12.84
C PRO A 175 -12.18 -6.15 -12.79
N PRO A 176 -13.11 -7.12 -12.75
CA PRO A 176 -12.76 -8.53 -12.82
C PRO A 176 -11.88 -8.85 -14.03
N ARG A 177 -10.93 -9.78 -13.84
CA ARG A 177 -10.09 -10.24 -14.95
C ARG A 177 -10.95 -10.99 -15.99
N PRO A 178 -10.78 -10.73 -17.29
CA PRO A 178 -11.40 -11.54 -18.33
C PRO A 178 -11.02 -13.03 -18.20
N THR A 179 -11.98 -13.91 -18.43
CA THR A 179 -11.79 -15.37 -18.32
C THR A 179 -11.54 -16.05 -19.67
N SER A 180 -11.56 -15.31 -20.78
CA SER A 180 -11.28 -15.82 -22.12
C SER A 180 -10.33 -14.89 -22.88
N SER A 181 -9.61 -15.44 -23.85
CA SER A 181 -8.62 -14.71 -24.66
C SER A 181 -9.24 -13.65 -25.58
N ILE A 182 -10.55 -13.74 -25.85
CA ILE A 182 -11.29 -12.81 -26.71
C ILE A 182 -12.09 -11.76 -25.92
N ALA A 183 -12.21 -11.93 -24.61
CA ALA A 183 -12.95 -11.01 -23.77
C ALA A 183 -12.09 -9.78 -23.43
N MET A 184 -12.66 -8.60 -23.65
CA MET A 184 -12.05 -7.34 -23.25
C MET A 184 -12.32 -7.07 -21.76
N PRO A 185 -11.38 -6.45 -21.02
CA PRO A 185 -11.65 -5.94 -19.69
C PRO A 185 -12.84 -4.98 -19.73
N GLU A 186 -13.68 -5.01 -18.69
CA GLU A 186 -14.65 -3.93 -18.48
C GLU A 186 -13.91 -2.58 -18.34
N ALA A 187 -14.63 -1.48 -18.62
CA ALA A 187 -14.06 -0.14 -18.62
C ALA A 187 -13.26 0.12 -17.34
N SER A 188 -12.03 0.63 -17.52
CA SER A 188 -11.15 0.92 -16.40
C SER A 188 -11.79 1.99 -15.52
N ASN A 189 -11.83 1.72 -14.22
CA ASN A 189 -12.17 2.73 -13.22
C ASN A 189 -10.99 3.68 -12.95
N LEU A 190 -9.87 3.59 -13.68
CA LEU A 190 -8.71 4.43 -13.46
C LEU A 190 -9.04 5.90 -13.77
N LEU A 191 -8.88 6.75 -12.76
CA LEU A 191 -8.99 8.19 -12.83
C LEU A 191 -7.65 8.79 -13.30
N PRO A 192 -7.66 10.01 -13.88
CA PRO A 192 -6.45 10.65 -14.42
C PRO A 192 -5.33 10.88 -13.39
N ASP A 193 -5.67 10.89 -12.10
CA ASP A 193 -4.72 11.05 -10.98
C ASP A 193 -4.09 9.70 -10.53
N GLY A 194 -4.35 8.62 -11.26
CA GLY A 194 -3.86 7.28 -10.96
C GLY A 194 -4.67 6.52 -9.90
N SER A 195 -5.76 7.11 -9.39
CA SER A 195 -6.67 6.42 -8.45
C SER A 195 -7.76 5.62 -9.18
N TYR A 196 -8.49 4.73 -8.49
CA TYR A 196 -9.60 3.97 -9.09
C TYR A 196 -10.96 4.46 -8.54
N ALA A 197 -11.90 4.73 -9.44
CA ALA A 197 -13.29 5.05 -9.15
C ALA A 197 -13.99 3.87 -8.45
N GLY A 198 -14.81 4.18 -7.45
CA GLY A 198 -15.53 3.19 -6.66
C GLY A 198 -16.73 2.65 -7.42
N LEU A 199 -16.80 1.34 -7.60
CA LEU A 199 -18.04 0.66 -8.00
C LEU A 199 -18.96 0.66 -6.79
N ARG A 200 -20.08 1.39 -6.87
CA ARG A 200 -21.15 1.33 -5.88
C ARG A 200 -21.64 -0.12 -5.78
N HIS A 201 -21.19 -0.85 -4.77
CA HIS A 201 -21.74 -2.17 -4.46
C HIS A 201 -22.90 -1.99 -3.50
N GLY A 202 -24.11 -2.30 -3.97
CA GLY A 202 -25.25 -2.57 -3.14
C GLY A 202 -24.92 -3.65 -2.10
N SER A 203 -25.55 -3.51 -0.94
CA SER A 203 -25.49 -4.43 0.20
C SER A 203 -25.64 -5.89 -0.22
N GLY A 204 -24.56 -6.66 -0.13
CA GLY A 204 -24.55 -8.12 -0.33
C GLY A 204 -23.39 -8.73 0.47
N ASP A 205 -23.76 -9.45 1.53
CA ASP A 205 -22.89 -10.10 2.51
C ASP A 205 -21.77 -10.93 1.86
N ARG A 206 -20.53 -10.40 1.84
CA ARG A 206 -19.31 -11.18 1.52
C ARG A 206 -18.58 -11.53 2.82
N ARG A 207 -19.20 -12.37 3.65
CA ARG A 207 -18.50 -13.13 4.69
C ARG A 207 -17.68 -14.25 4.04
N ALA A 208 -16.52 -13.90 3.49
CA ALA A 208 -15.47 -14.86 3.21
C ALA A 208 -14.81 -15.24 4.56
N THR A 209 -15.17 -16.39 5.10
CA THR A 209 -14.58 -16.95 6.32
C THR A 209 -13.12 -17.34 6.05
N ALA A 210 -12.18 -16.69 6.72
CA ALA A 210 -10.76 -17.07 6.70
C ALA A 210 -10.58 -18.57 7.03
N SER A 211 -9.64 -19.23 6.33
CA SER A 211 -9.38 -20.65 6.52
C SER A 211 -8.88 -20.95 7.96
N PRO A 212 -9.21 -22.13 8.52
CA PRO A 212 -8.88 -22.50 9.91
C PRO A 212 -7.40 -22.31 10.27
N SER A 213 -6.49 -22.58 9.34
CA SER A 213 -5.04 -22.51 9.56
C SER A 213 -4.50 -21.09 9.72
N TYR A 214 -5.19 -20.06 9.20
CA TYR A 214 -4.78 -18.67 9.39
C TYR A 214 -5.16 -18.16 10.78
N ARG A 215 -6.36 -18.52 11.28
CA ARG A 215 -6.82 -18.14 12.63
C ARG A 215 -5.93 -18.75 13.71
N GLU A 216 -5.54 -20.01 13.55
CA GLU A 216 -4.66 -20.70 14.49
C GLU A 216 -3.25 -20.10 14.52
N ARG A 217 -2.70 -19.72 13.36
CA ARG A 217 -1.38 -19.07 13.28
C ARG A 217 -1.40 -17.64 13.84
N ALA A 218 -2.44 -16.86 13.54
CA ALA A 218 -2.62 -15.52 14.11
C ALA A 218 -2.86 -15.56 15.63
N ALA A 219 -3.53 -16.60 16.14
CA ALA A 219 -3.70 -16.82 17.58
C ALA A 219 -2.37 -17.12 18.27
N ARG A 220 -1.52 -17.98 17.70
CA ARG A 220 -0.18 -18.27 18.25
C ARG A 220 0.73 -17.05 18.31
N VAL A 221 0.65 -16.16 17.33
CA VAL A 221 1.39 -14.87 17.35
C VAL A 221 0.85 -13.94 18.44
N ARG A 222 -0.47 -13.92 18.68
CA ARG A 222 -1.09 -13.14 19.77
C ARG A 222 -0.80 -13.71 21.17
N GLU A 223 -0.74 -15.03 21.30
CA GLU A 223 -0.36 -15.73 22.53
C GLU A 223 1.12 -15.46 22.87
N ARG A 224 2.02 -15.52 21.89
CA ARG A 224 3.43 -15.12 22.06
C ARG A 224 3.57 -13.66 22.51
N ARG A 225 2.74 -12.76 21.98
CA ARG A 225 2.67 -11.35 22.41
C ARG A 225 2.15 -11.13 23.82
N SER A 226 1.28 -12.01 24.32
CA SER A 226 0.73 -11.92 25.68
C SER A 226 1.71 -12.49 26.70
N ALA A 227 2.37 -13.61 26.37
CA ALA A 227 3.41 -14.22 27.20
C ALA A 227 4.69 -13.37 27.32
N ALA A 228 5.02 -12.57 26.29
CA ALA A 228 6.14 -11.62 26.35
C ALA A 228 5.85 -10.38 27.22
N LYS A 229 4.57 -10.13 27.58
CA LYS A 229 4.14 -8.98 28.39
C LYS A 229 3.99 -9.29 29.88
N GLU A 230 4.11 -10.56 30.28
CA GLU A 230 3.91 -11.05 31.65
C GLU A 230 5.19 -11.64 32.27
N ARG A 231 6.36 -11.49 31.63
CA ARG A 231 7.63 -11.79 32.30
C ARG A 231 8.07 -10.57 33.12
N PRO A 232 8.24 -10.71 34.46
CA PRO A 232 8.71 -9.63 35.32
C PRO A 232 10.16 -9.22 35.02
#